data_AF-A0A953JL65-F1
#
_entry.id   AF-A0A953JL65-F1
#
_cell.length_a   1.000
_cell.length_b   1.000
_cell.length_c   1.000
_cell.angle_alpha   90.00
_cell.angle_beta   90.00
_cell.angle_gamma   90.00
#
_symmetry.space_group_name_H-M   'P 1'
#
loop_
_entity.id
_entity.type
_entity.pdbx_description
1 polymer ?
#
loop_
_entity_poly.entity_id
_entity_poly.type
_entity_poly.pdbx_seq_one_letter_code
_entity_poly.pdbx_strand_id
1 'polypeptide(L)' 'MTVSIDLGRTEAGQPALLDLEELLATRLLVQGNSGSGKSHLLRRLLEQSAAWVQQAVIDPEG' A
#
# COMPACT_ATOMS: atom_id res chain seq x y z
N MET A 1 8.80 -16.09 -4.53
CA MET A 1 8.83 -15.87 -3.07
C MET A 1 7.90 -14.71 -2.87
N THR A 2 6.67 -14.94 -2.42
CA THR A 2 5.67 -13.87 -2.42
C THR A 2 5.99 -12.89 -1.30
N VAL A 3 6.23 -11.63 -1.66
CA VAL A 3 6.39 -10.53 -0.71
C VAL A 3 5.00 -9.96 -0.43
N SER A 4 4.55 -10.06 0.82
CA SER A 4 3.27 -9.50 1.26
C SER A 4 3.47 -8.19 2.02
N ILE A 5 2.62 -7.21 1.75
CA ILE A 5 2.50 -5.95 2.47
C ILE A 5 1.36 -6.07 3.48
N ASP A 6 1.64 -5.77 4.75
CA ASP A 6 0.65 -5.70 5.82
C ASP A 6 -0.06 -4.34 5.83
N LEU A 7 -1.34 -4.33 5.49
CA LEU A 7 -2.20 -3.15 5.45
C LEU A 7 -2.90 -2.88 6.79
N GLY A 8 -2.90 -3.84 7.72
CA GLY A 8 -3.58 -3.77 9.00
C GLY A 8 -4.38 -5.03 9.31
N ARG A 9 -5.57 -4.86 9.90
CA ARG A 9 -6.44 -5.97 10.28
C ARG A 9 -7.81 -5.83 9.65
N THR A 10 -8.35 -6.96 9.22
CA THR A 10 -9.76 -7.11 8.83
C THR A 10 -10.68 -7.03 10.04
N GLU A 11 -12.00 -6.94 9.82
CA GLU A 11 -12.99 -6.96 10.91
C GLU A 11 -12.91 -8.24 11.75
N ALA A 12 -12.51 -9.36 11.15
CA ALA A 12 -12.28 -10.64 11.83
C ALA A 12 -10.95 -10.69 12.62
N GLY A 13 -10.22 -9.58 12.70
CA GLY A 13 -8.96 -9.44 13.42
C GLY A 13 -7.75 -10.07 12.73
N GLN A 14 -7.94 -10.67 11.55
CA GLN A 14 -6.88 -11.29 10.74
C GLN A 14 -6.08 -10.23 9.99
N PRO A 15 -4.78 -10.45 9.73
CA PRO A 15 -3.96 -9.55 8.90
C PRO A 15 -4.60 -9.33 7.53
N ALA A 16 -4.65 -8.07 7.10
CA ALA A 16 -5.01 -7.70 5.74
C ALA A 16 -3.73 -7.59 4.92
N LEU A 17 -3.46 -8.61 4.10
CA LEU A 17 -2.23 -8.71 3.31
C LEU A 17 -2.50 -8.33 1.85
N LEU A 18 -1.53 -7.65 1.24
CA LEU A 18 -1.51 -7.33 -0.18
C LEU A 18 -0.28 -7.93 -0.85
N ASP A 19 -0.46 -8.60 -1.97
CA ASP A 19 0.62 -9.22 -2.74
C ASP A 19 1.36 -8.16 -3.57
N LEU A 20 2.68 -8.01 -3.32
CA LEU A 20 3.51 -7.06 -4.04
C LEU A 20 3.69 -7.45 -5.52
N GLU A 21 3.81 -8.75 -5.83
CA GLU A 21 3.97 -9.21 -7.21
C GLU A 21 2.72 -8.89 -8.04
N GLU A 22 1.53 -9.12 -7.47
CA GLU A 22 0.26 -8.78 -8.10
C GLU A 22 0.11 -7.26 -8.28
N LEU A 23 0.50 -6.46 -7.27
CA LEU A 23 0.48 -5.00 -7.37
C LEU A 23 1.37 -4.49 -8.51
N LEU A 24 2.56 -5.04 -8.69
CA LEU A 24 3.49 -4.63 -9.75
C LEU A 24 3.04 -5.06 -11.15
N ALA A 25 2.31 -6.19 -11.25
CA ALA A 25 1.72 -6.65 -12.49
C ALA A 25 0.46 -5.85 -12.88
N THR A 26 -0.14 -5.13 -11.93
CA THR A 26 -1.43 -4.46 -12.09
C THR A 26 -1.35 -2.98 -11.70
N ARG A 27 -2.50 -2.38 -11.34
CA ARG A 27 -2.61 -1.00 -10.89
C ARG A 27 -3.53 -0.95 -9.68
N LEU A 28 -3.15 -0.17 -8.68
CA LEU A 28 -3.98 0.10 -7.51
C LEU A 28 -4.62 1.47 -7.63
N LEU A 29 -5.93 1.52 -7.43
CA LEU A 29 -6.68 2.76 -7.22
C LEU A 29 -7.01 2.89 -5.74
N VAL A 30 -6.51 3.94 -5.08
CA VAL A 30 -6.87 4.27 -3.71
C VAL A 30 -7.81 5.48 -3.72
N GLN A 31 -9.03 5.31 -3.21
CA GLN A 31 -10.01 6.38 -3.08
C GLN A 31 -10.44 6.58 -1.63
N GLY A 32 -10.88 7.79 -1.33
CA GLY A 32 -11.32 8.19 -0.01
C GLY A 32 -11.34 9.71 0.12
N ASN A 33 -12.13 10.23 1.05
CA ASN A 33 -12.22 11.67 1.31
C ASN A 33 -10.98 12.18 2.08
N SER A 34 -10.91 13.49 2.32
CA SER A 34 -9.92 14.03 3.25
C SER A 34 -10.10 13.39 4.63
N GLY A 35 -8.99 13.04 5.29
CA GLY A 35 -8.99 12.36 6.60
C GLY A 35 -9.26 10.85 6.59
N SER A 36 -9.54 10.23 5.43
CA SER A 36 -9.84 8.79 5.37
C SER A 36 -8.62 7.87 5.47
N GLY A 37 -7.42 8.42 5.68
CA GLY A 37 -6.19 7.64 5.80
C GLY A 37 -5.50 7.25 4.48
N LYS A 38 -5.83 7.87 3.34
CA LYS A 38 -5.19 7.56 2.03
C LYS A 38 -3.65 7.65 2.10
N SER A 39 -3.12 8.78 2.56
CA SER A 39 -1.67 9.00 2.66
C SER A 39 -1.01 8.05 3.65
N HIS A 40 -1.74 7.60 4.67
CA HIS A 40 -1.26 6.59 5.62
C HIS A 40 -1.13 5.21 4.97
N LEU A 41 -2.13 4.79 4.19
CA LEU A 41 -2.07 3.55 3.41
C LEU A 41 -0.91 3.59 2.40
N LEU A 42 -0.81 4.67 1.61
CA LEU A 42 0.27 4.83 0.63
C LEU A 42 1.64 4.78 1.29
N ARG A 43 1.80 5.43 2.45
CA ARG A 43 3.06 5.38 3.19
C ARG A 43 3.44 3.97 3.63
N ARG A 44 2.49 3.17 4.16
CA ARG A 44 2.76 1.76 4.48
C ARG A 44 3.21 0.96 3.26
N LEU A 45 2.54 1.15 2.11
CA LEU A 45 2.91 0.48 0.87
C LEU A 45 4.35 0.82 0.47
N LEU A 46 4.71 2.11 0.49
CA LEU A 46 6.04 2.58 0.13
C LEU A 46 7.11 2.07 1.11
N GLU A 47 6.89 2.21 2.42
CA GLU A 47 7.85 1.79 3.46
C GLU A 47 8.12 0.28 3.41
N GLN A 48 7.08 -0.56 3.29
CA GLN A 48 7.26 -2.01 3.31
C GLN A 48 7.79 -2.58 1.99
N SER A 49 7.55 -1.89 0.87
CA SER A 49 8.08 -2.31 -0.45
C SER A 49 9.47 -1.72 -0.78
N ALA A 50 10.01 -0.84 0.07
CA ALA A 50 11.25 -0.09 -0.18
C ALA A 50 12.49 -0.97 -0.44
N ALA A 51 12.57 -2.14 0.19
CA ALA A 51 13.69 -3.07 -0.01
C ALA A 51 13.63 -3.84 -1.34
N TRP A 52 12.46 -3.82 -2.00
CA TRP A 52 12.16 -4.72 -3.12
C TRP A 52 12.00 -3.98 -4.44
N VAL A 53 11.47 -2.75 -4.40
CA VAL A 53 11.21 -1.96 -5.59
C VAL A 53 11.64 -0.52 -5.42
N GLN A 54 12.22 0.04 -6.48
CA GLN A 54 12.47 1.47 -6.57
C GLN A 54 11.15 2.21 -6.77
N GLN A 55 10.97 3.30 -6.04
CA GLN A 55 9.70 4.04 -6.01
C GLN A 55 9.93 5.47 -6.48
N ALA A 56 8.97 5.99 -7.24
CA ALA A 56 8.88 7.40 -7.58
C ALA A 56 7.51 7.91 -7.12
N VAL A 57 7.51 8.90 -6.22
CA VAL A 57 6.28 9.51 -5.70
C VAL A 57 6.07 10.84 -6.40
N ILE A 58 4.87 11.03 -6.95
CA ILE A 58 4.43 12.29 -7.53
C ILE A 58 3.31 12.79 -6.62
N ASP A 59 3.63 13.75 -5.76
CA ASP A 59 2.67 14.40 -4.87
C ASP A 59 2.42 15.83 -5.34
N PRO A 60 1.23 16.13 -5.91
CA PRO A 60 0.90 17.49 -6.34
C PRO A 60 0.52 18.42 -5.17
N GLU A 61 0.28 17.90 -3.97
CA GLU A 61 -0.21 18.66 -2.82
C GLU A 61 0.88 18.96 -1.76
N GLY A 62 1.89 18.08 -1.62
CA GLY A 62 3.04 18.25 -0.74
C GLY A 62 2.92 17.58 0.62
#